data_AF-A0A9N8EBK6-F1
#
_entry.id   AF-A0A9N8EBK6-F1
#
_cell.length_a   1.000
_cell.length_b   1.000
_cell.length_c   1.000
_cell.angle_alpha   90.00
_cell.angle_beta   90.00
_cell.angle_gamma   90.00
#
_symmetry.space_group_name_H-M   'P 1'
#
loop_
_entity.id
_entity.type
_entity.pdbx_description
1 polymer ?
#
loop_
_entity_poly.entity_id
_entity_poly.type
_entity_poly.pdbx_seq_one_letter_code
_entity_poly.pdbx_strand_id
1 'polypeptide(L)'
;MSAAARRTADRDKLKHVVTVMLNNVETNWESHDVMLALTHFGVDTFSDLMMMECKDIESLVVPADGAAAERPLRFSQRRQLLAVICCFCREQTKSINVTSISFANFQRFCIGRWDPSAEVVPWLTT
;
A
#
# COMPACT_ATOMS: atom_id res chain seq x y z
N MET A 1 -2.19 -2.81 26.76
CA MET A 1 -1.78 -3.93 25.87
C MET A 1 -0.27 -4.07 25.87
N SER A 2 0.26 -5.30 25.89
CA SER A 2 1.71 -5.54 25.78
C SER A 2 2.25 -5.20 24.38
N ALA A 3 3.56 -5.05 24.23
CA ALA A 3 4.18 -4.84 22.91
C ALA A 3 3.92 -6.00 21.94
N ALA A 4 3.97 -7.24 22.44
CA ALA A 4 3.66 -8.44 21.66
C ALA A 4 2.21 -8.42 21.13
N ALA A 5 1.23 -8.08 21.99
CA ALA A 5 -0.18 -8.03 21.60
C ALA A 5 -0.45 -6.95 20.52
N ARG A 6 0.28 -5.82 20.57
CA ARG A 6 0.19 -4.77 19.54
C ARG A 6 0.75 -5.25 18.20
N ARG A 7 1.89 -5.94 18.20
CA ARG A 7 2.49 -6.49 16.98
C ARG A 7 1.61 -7.55 16.32
N THR A 8 0.98 -8.41 17.11
CA THR A 8 0.02 -9.40 16.59
C THR A 8 -1.19 -8.73 15.93
N ALA A 9 -1.80 -7.75 16.61
CA ALA A 9 -2.94 -7.01 16.05
C ALA A 9 -2.57 -6.27 14.74
N ASP A 10 -1.34 -5.73 14.64
CA ASP A 10 -0.89 -5.03 13.44
C ASP A 10 -0.59 -5.99 12.27
N ARG A 11 -0.15 -7.21 12.57
CA ARG A 11 -0.03 -8.29 11.58
C ARG A 11 -1.39 -8.77 11.09
N ASP A 12 -2.36 -8.91 11.98
CA ASP A 12 -3.74 -9.27 11.61
C ASP A 12 -4.37 -8.20 10.73
N LYS A 13 -4.06 -6.92 11.00
CA LYS A 13 -4.47 -5.79 10.16
C LYS A 13 -3.85 -5.86 8.76
N LEU A 14 -2.57 -6.20 8.64
CA LEU A 14 -1.92 -6.43 7.34
C LEU A 14 -2.67 -7.50 6.56
N LYS A 15 -2.96 -8.62 7.22
CA LYS A 15 -3.72 -9.73 6.64
C LYS A 15 -5.07 -9.28 6.12
N HIS A 16 -5.84 -8.59 6.94
CA HIS A 16 -7.14 -8.10 6.55
C HIS A 16 -7.08 -7.15 5.34
N VAL A 17 -6.22 -6.13 5.40
CA VAL A 17 -6.11 -5.11 4.35
C VAL A 17 -5.70 -5.71 3.01
N VAL A 18 -4.64 -6.52 3.00
CA VAL A 18 -4.14 -7.14 1.76
C VAL A 18 -5.19 -8.10 1.20
N THR A 19 -5.89 -8.82 2.06
CA THR A 19 -6.94 -9.76 1.65
C THR A 19 -8.12 -9.08 0.98
N VAL A 20 -8.67 -8.04 1.63
CA VAL A 20 -9.82 -7.29 1.11
C VAL A 20 -9.46 -6.58 -0.20
N MET A 21 -8.24 -6.06 -0.32
CA MET A 21 -7.85 -5.19 -1.43
C MET A 21 -7.31 -5.94 -2.64
N LEU A 22 -6.78 -7.15 -2.46
CA LEU A 22 -6.23 -7.92 -3.57
C LEU A 22 -7.20 -8.89 -4.23
N ASN A 23 -8.41 -9.12 -3.69
CA ASN A 23 -9.42 -10.07 -4.19
C ASN A 23 -8.85 -11.47 -4.48
N ASN A 24 -9.26 -12.48 -3.72
CA ASN A 24 -8.81 -13.90 -3.79
C ASN A 24 -7.53 -14.26 -2.99
N VAL A 25 -7.19 -13.54 -1.92
CA VAL A 25 -6.03 -13.90 -1.06
C VAL A 25 -6.42 -14.77 0.14
N GLU A 26 -7.69 -14.83 0.56
CA GLU A 26 -8.10 -15.59 1.76
C GLU A 26 -7.72 -17.07 1.70
N THR A 27 -7.87 -17.69 0.53
CA THR A 27 -7.62 -19.12 0.35
C THR A 27 -6.14 -19.47 0.28
N ASN A 28 -5.27 -18.53 -0.08
CA ASN A 28 -3.85 -18.77 -0.39
C ASN A 28 -2.92 -17.72 0.22
N TRP A 29 -3.24 -17.19 1.42
CA TRP A 29 -2.48 -16.12 2.06
C TRP A 29 -0.95 -16.38 2.09
N GLU A 30 -0.56 -17.58 2.50
CA GLU A 30 0.86 -17.95 2.67
C GLU A 30 1.58 -18.19 1.34
N SER A 31 0.85 -18.52 0.27
CA SER A 31 1.40 -18.81 -1.06
C SER A 31 1.14 -17.69 -2.07
N HIS A 32 0.46 -16.62 -1.68
CA HIS A 32 0.14 -15.53 -2.58
C HIS A 32 1.40 -14.71 -2.89
N ASP A 33 1.66 -14.49 -4.19
CA ASP A 33 2.81 -13.74 -4.70
C ASP A 33 3.12 -12.45 -3.92
N VAL A 34 2.08 -11.66 -3.63
CA VAL A 34 2.24 -10.40 -2.89
C VAL A 34 2.73 -10.64 -1.47
N MET A 35 2.22 -11.67 -0.80
CA MET A 35 2.65 -11.96 0.56
C MET A 35 4.05 -12.55 0.62
N LEU A 36 4.39 -13.41 -0.33
CA LEU A 36 5.74 -13.91 -0.50
C LEU A 36 6.72 -12.76 -0.75
N ALA A 37 6.37 -11.82 -1.63
CA ALA A 37 7.20 -10.67 -1.93
C ALA A 37 7.35 -9.71 -0.74
N LEU A 38 6.26 -9.38 -0.03
CA LEU A 38 6.29 -8.53 1.16
C LEU A 38 7.12 -9.17 2.28
N THR A 39 6.92 -10.45 2.55
CA THR A 39 7.67 -11.19 3.57
C THR A 39 9.15 -11.25 3.22
N HIS A 40 9.48 -11.53 1.95
CA HIS A 40 10.87 -11.53 1.47
C HIS A 40 11.54 -10.15 1.61
N PHE A 41 10.77 -9.07 1.43
CA PHE A 41 11.21 -7.69 1.64
C PHE A 41 11.26 -7.27 3.11
N GLY A 42 10.83 -8.13 4.05
CA GLY A 42 10.82 -7.86 5.49
C GLY A 42 9.59 -7.09 5.99
N VAL A 43 8.50 -7.05 5.21
CA VAL A 43 7.24 -6.39 5.57
C VAL A 43 6.33 -7.40 6.27
N ASP A 44 6.34 -7.37 7.60
CA ASP A 44 5.62 -8.33 8.45
C ASP A 44 4.36 -7.74 9.11
N THR A 45 4.27 -6.42 9.18
CA THR A 45 3.17 -5.70 9.84
C THR A 45 2.53 -4.67 8.93
N PHE A 46 1.32 -4.21 9.29
CA PHE A 46 0.65 -3.15 8.55
C PHE A 46 1.42 -1.84 8.65
N SER A 47 2.03 -1.56 9.80
CA SER A 47 2.92 -0.39 9.95
C SER A 47 4.09 -0.44 8.96
N ASP A 48 4.74 -1.60 8.79
CA ASP A 48 5.84 -1.76 7.83
C ASP A 48 5.36 -1.47 6.40
N LEU A 49 4.17 -1.96 6.02
CA LEU A 49 3.57 -1.69 4.71
C LEU A 49 3.34 -0.18 4.49
N MET A 50 2.92 0.55 5.52
CA MET A 50 2.67 1.99 5.44
C MET A 50 3.95 2.83 5.36
N MET A 51 5.10 2.25 5.72
CA MET A 51 6.41 2.90 5.60
C MET A 51 7.04 2.70 4.21
N MET A 52 6.44 1.88 3.34
CA MET A 52 6.96 1.63 2.00
C MET A 52 6.76 2.83 1.07
N GLU A 53 7.80 3.15 0.30
CA GLU A 53 7.74 4.11 -0.79
C GLU A 53 7.43 3.44 -2.13
N CYS A 54 7.09 4.24 -3.15
CA CYS A 54 6.82 3.72 -4.50
C CYS A 54 7.98 2.87 -5.05
N LYS A 55 9.23 3.30 -4.81
CA LYS A 55 10.43 2.58 -5.25
C LYS A 55 10.55 1.19 -4.61
N ASP A 56 10.10 1.04 -3.36
CA ASP A 56 10.15 -0.21 -2.63
C ASP A 56 9.17 -1.21 -3.26
N ILE A 57 7.96 -0.74 -3.60
CA ILE A 57 6.93 -1.53 -4.28
C ILE A 57 7.37 -1.95 -5.68
N GLU A 58 8.07 -1.07 -6.41
CA GLU A 58 8.63 -1.39 -7.73
C GLU A 58 9.76 -2.43 -7.65
N SER A 59 10.47 -2.48 -6.52
CA SER A 59 11.52 -3.45 -6.24
C SER A 59 11.02 -4.80 -5.70
N LEU A 60 9.73 -4.90 -5.34
CA LEU A 60 9.16 -6.15 -4.84
C LEU A 60 9.26 -7.28 -5.88
N VAL A 61 9.88 -8.38 -5.44
CA VAL A 61 10.05 -9.63 -6.17
C VAL A 61 9.46 -10.79 -5.37
N VAL A 62 8.83 -11.72 -6.08
CA VAL A 62 8.44 -13.01 -5.54
C VAL A 62 9.71 -13.86 -5.50
N PRO A 63 10.10 -14.40 -4.32
CA PRO A 63 11.27 -15.25 -4.20
C PRO A 63 11.14 -16.51 -5.06
N ALA A 64 12.29 -17.04 -5.50
CA ALA A 64 12.37 -18.31 -6.21
C ALA A 64 11.82 -19.46 -5.36
N ASP A 65 11.00 -20.32 -5.97
CA ASP A 65 10.61 -21.60 -5.38
C ASP A 65 11.29 -22.74 -6.15
N GLY A 66 12.28 -23.38 -5.52
CA GLY A 66 13.08 -24.44 -6.12
C GLY A 66 13.89 -24.00 -7.33
N ALA A 67 13.51 -24.48 -8.52
CA ALA A 67 14.22 -24.23 -9.78
C ALA A 67 13.75 -22.96 -10.53
N ALA A 68 12.73 -22.27 -10.03
CA ALA A 68 12.23 -21.04 -10.64
C ALA A 68 13.16 -19.86 -10.37
N ALA A 69 13.23 -18.89 -11.28
CA ALA A 69 13.91 -17.61 -11.03
C ALA A 69 13.00 -16.68 -10.21
N GLU A 70 13.62 -15.75 -9.45
CA GLU A 70 12.89 -14.63 -8.87
C GLU A 70 12.16 -13.85 -9.96
N ARG A 71 10.96 -13.37 -9.63
CA ARG A 71 10.15 -12.62 -10.60
C ARG A 71 9.52 -11.39 -9.98
N PRO A 72 9.40 -10.29 -10.72
CA PRO A 72 8.69 -9.11 -10.24
C PRO A 72 7.20 -9.41 -10.00
N LEU A 73 6.60 -8.70 -9.05
CA LEU A 73 5.14 -8.66 -8.94
C LEU A 73 4.50 -8.18 -10.25
N ARG A 74 3.30 -8.69 -10.55
CA ARG A 74 2.55 -8.22 -11.72
C ARG A 74 2.23 -6.74 -11.56
N PHE A 75 2.19 -6.00 -12.68
CA PHE A 75 1.87 -4.58 -12.67
C PHE A 75 0.55 -4.26 -11.95
N SER A 76 -0.47 -5.12 -12.12
CA SER A 76 -1.75 -4.98 -11.42
C SER A 76 -1.61 -5.06 -9.89
N GLN A 77 -0.82 -6.00 -9.38
CA GLN A 77 -0.57 -6.20 -7.94
C GLN A 77 0.19 -5.02 -7.34
N ARG A 78 1.21 -4.51 -8.05
CA ARG A 78 1.95 -3.31 -7.64
C ARG A 78 1.03 -2.10 -7.53
N ARG A 79 0.16 -1.88 -8.52
CA ARG A 79 -0.83 -0.80 -8.45
C ARG A 79 -1.82 -0.97 -7.29
N GLN A 80 -2.24 -2.19 -6.99
CA GLN A 80 -3.14 -2.43 -5.86
C GLN A 80 -2.47 -2.09 -4.53
N LEU A 81 -1.21 -2.48 -4.32
CA LEU A 81 -0.44 -2.09 -3.13
C LEU A 81 -0.28 -0.57 -3.00
N LEU A 82 0.06 0.10 -4.10
CA LEU A 82 0.12 1.56 -4.14
C LEU A 82 -1.23 2.20 -3.77
N ALA A 83 -2.34 1.66 -4.30
CA ALA A 83 -3.67 2.16 -3.98
C ALA A 83 -4.02 1.98 -2.49
N VAL A 84 -3.62 0.85 -1.89
CA VAL A 84 -3.76 0.60 -0.45
C VAL A 84 -3.02 1.65 0.37
N ILE A 85 -1.72 1.84 0.10
CA ILE A 85 -0.89 2.81 0.83
C ILE A 85 -1.47 4.22 0.68
N CYS A 86 -1.81 4.63 -0.55
CA CYS A 86 -2.45 5.92 -0.79
C CYS A 86 -3.78 6.09 -0.05
N CYS A 87 -4.61 5.05 0.04
CA CYS A 87 -5.89 5.08 0.76
C CYS A 87 -5.67 5.34 2.26
N PHE A 88 -4.77 4.60 2.89
CA PHE A 88 -4.51 4.73 4.33
C PHE A 88 -3.66 5.95 4.69
N CYS A 89 -2.76 6.41 3.81
CA CYS A 89 -2.07 7.69 3.98
C CYS A 89 -3.05 8.88 3.89
N ARG A 90 -4.07 8.79 3.02
CA ARG A 90 -5.15 9.78 2.95
C ARG A 90 -6.03 9.79 4.19
N GLU A 91 -6.33 8.63 4.79
CA GLU A 91 -7.08 8.57 6.04
C GLU A 91 -6.34 9.18 7.24
N GLN A 92 -4.99 9.23 7.20
CA GLN A 92 -4.17 9.85 8.25
C GLN A 92 -4.02 11.37 8.11
N THR A 93 -4.31 11.95 6.93
CA THR A 93 -4.17 13.38 6.66
C THR A 93 -5.54 14.06 6.60
N LYS A 94 -5.80 15.04 7.48
CA LYS A 94 -7.10 15.73 7.62
C LYS A 94 -7.52 16.46 6.34
N SER A 95 -8.51 15.97 5.63
CA SER A 95 -9.63 16.71 5.03
C SER A 95 -9.43 18.19 4.50
N ILE A 96 -9.70 18.48 3.19
CA ILE A 96 -9.73 19.78 2.45
C ILE A 96 -11.09 20.18 1.89
N ASN A 97 -11.42 21.45 2.08
CA ASN A 97 -12.57 22.12 1.48
C ASN A 97 -12.32 22.51 0.01
N VAL A 98 -12.98 21.82 -0.93
CA VAL A 98 -12.90 22.02 -2.39
C VAL A 98 -13.25 23.45 -2.83
N THR A 99 -14.00 24.22 -2.03
CA THR A 99 -14.34 25.62 -2.37
C THR A 99 -13.18 26.61 -2.17
N SER A 100 -12.10 26.17 -1.52
CA SER A 100 -10.95 27.01 -1.17
C SER A 100 -9.68 26.73 -1.99
N ILE A 101 -9.74 25.75 -2.91
CA ILE A 101 -8.58 25.33 -3.70
C ILE A 101 -8.39 26.25 -4.92
N SER A 102 -7.14 26.64 -5.19
CA SER A 102 -6.81 27.39 -6.40
C SER A 102 -6.94 26.53 -7.66
N PHE A 103 -7.27 27.15 -8.80
CA PHE A 103 -7.42 26.44 -10.08
C PHE A 103 -6.15 25.66 -10.49
N ALA A 104 -4.97 26.17 -10.16
CA ALA A 104 -3.70 25.48 -10.39
C ALA A 104 -3.55 24.19 -9.57
N ASN A 105 -4.00 24.21 -8.30
CA ASN A 105 -3.98 23.02 -7.45
C ASN A 105 -5.05 22.01 -7.88
N PHE A 106 -6.22 22.47 -8.33
CA PHE A 106 -7.24 21.61 -8.94
C PHE A 106 -6.71 20.87 -10.18
N GLN A 107 -6.02 21.55 -11.09
CA GLN A 107 -5.42 20.91 -12.27
C GLN A 107 -4.38 19.84 -11.91
N ARG A 108 -3.57 20.06 -10.86
CA ARG A 108 -2.63 19.05 -10.34
C ARG A 108 -3.32 17.79 -9.81
N PHE A 109 -4.51 17.92 -9.21
CA PHE A 109 -5.33 16.78 -8.81
C PHE A 109 -6.01 16.06 -9.98
N CYS A 110 -6.39 16.79 -11.04
CA CYS A 110 -7.06 16.23 -12.22
C CYS A 110 -6.13 15.46 -13.16
N ILE A 111 -4.84 15.80 -13.17
CA ILE A 111 -3.85 15.09 -13.98
C ILE A 111 -3.47 13.82 -13.19
N GLY A 112 -3.92 12.65 -13.64
CA GLY A 112 -3.64 11.34 -13.03
C GLY A 112 -2.17 10.88 -13.12
N ARG A 113 -1.21 11.81 -13.05
CA ARG A 113 0.22 11.54 -12.89
C ARG A 113 0.62 11.93 -11.49
N TRP A 114 1.12 10.94 -10.76
CA TRP A 114 1.71 11.09 -9.44
C TRP A 114 2.94 12.00 -9.51
N ASP A 115 2.93 13.09 -8.76
CA ASP A 115 4.08 13.98 -8.53
C ASP A 115 4.53 13.83 -7.06
N PRO A 116 5.66 13.16 -6.78
CA PRO A 116 6.13 12.91 -5.42
C PRO A 116 6.65 14.17 -4.71
N SER A 117 6.85 15.26 -5.44
CA SER A 117 7.25 16.56 -4.89
C SER A 117 6.05 17.49 -4.62
N ALA A 118 4.86 17.11 -5.08
CA ALA A 118 3.66 17.88 -4.85
C ALA A 118 3.23 17.78 -3.39
N GLU A 119 2.88 18.94 -2.82
CA GLU A 119 2.29 19.02 -1.48
C GLU A 119 1.04 18.14 -1.42
N VAL A 120 1.05 17.14 -0.52
CA VAL A 120 -0.06 16.20 -0.36
C VAL A 120 -1.22 16.93 0.28
N VAL A 121 -2.22 17.26 -0.52
CA VAL A 121 -3.41 17.96 -0.05
C VAL A 121 -4.53 16.88 0.20
N PRO A 122 -4.99 16.66 1.45
CA PRO A 122 -6.00 15.64 1.84
C PRO A 122 -7.49 16.00 1.59
N TRP A 123 -8.39 15.13 1.13
CA TRP A 123 -9.79 15.49 0.77
C TRP A 123 -10.80 15.59 1.94
N LEU A 124 -11.60 16.68 2.11
CA LEU A 124 -12.65 16.77 3.16
C LEU A 124 -13.91 16.06 2.71
N THR A 125 -14.41 15.19 3.58
CA THR A 125 -15.83 14.91 3.73
C THR A 125 -16.29 15.51 5.06
N THR A 126 -17.03 16.62 4.99
CA THR A 126 -18.07 16.96 5.98
C THR A 126 -19.17 15.91 5.94
#